data_AF-A0A528H4C0-F1
#
_entry.id   AF-A0A528H4C0-F1
#
_cell.length_a   1.000
_cell.length_b   1.000
_cell.length_c   1.000
_cell.angle_alpha   90.00
_cell.angle_beta   90.00
_cell.angle_gamma   90.00
#
_symmetry.space_group_name_H-M   'P 1'
#
loop_
_entity.id
_entity.type
_entity.pdbx_description
1 polymer ?
#
loop_
_entity_poly.entity_id
_entity_poly.type
_entity_poly.pdbx_seq_one_letter_code
_entity_poly.pdbx_strand_id
1 'polypeptide(L)'
;VIPESAEIAGTVRTLKKEIARKAEQRVRAICEGVGAAFGATIEVDYKANYPVTFNHPEETVFASDVAAEIAGEAQVHRAIQPVMGGEDFSYMLEARPGAFIFIGNGDTAGLHNPAYDFNDEVIPHGMSYWVKLAETALAA
;
A
#
# COMPACT_ATOMS: atom_id res chain seq x y z
N VAL A 1 -37.50 -0.36 -24.81
CA VAL A 1 -37.29 0.90 -24.06
C VAL A 1 -35.79 1.19 -24.08
N ILE A 2 -35.36 2.38 -24.51
CA ILE A 2 -33.94 2.79 -24.51
C ILE A 2 -33.67 3.48 -23.18
N PRO A 3 -32.62 3.11 -22.40
CA PRO A 3 -32.34 3.70 -21.11
C PRO A 3 -31.86 5.16 -21.23
N GLU A 4 -32.26 6.01 -20.29
CA GLU A 4 -31.88 7.43 -20.24
C GLU A 4 -30.55 7.68 -19.51
N SER A 5 -30.11 6.74 -18.67
CA SER A 5 -28.90 6.88 -17.85
C SER A 5 -28.19 5.54 -17.61
N ALA A 6 -26.92 5.62 -17.24
CA ALA A 6 -26.10 4.49 -16.82
C ALA A 6 -25.13 4.93 -15.72
N GLU A 7 -24.78 4.00 -14.83
CA GLU A 7 -23.82 4.23 -13.75
C GLU A 7 -22.62 3.27 -13.91
N ILE A 8 -21.42 3.79 -13.71
CA ILE A 8 -20.17 3.02 -13.75
C ILE A 8 -19.39 3.35 -12.49
N ALA A 9 -19.00 2.32 -11.74
CA ALA A 9 -18.16 2.43 -10.56
C ALA A 9 -16.88 1.61 -10.71
N GLY A 10 -15.82 2.03 -10.03
CA GLY A 10 -14.53 1.35 -10.09
C GLY A 10 -13.55 1.90 -9.06
N THR A 11 -12.34 1.36 -9.07
CA THR A 11 -11.24 1.84 -8.22
C THR A 11 -10.00 2.14 -9.07
N VAL A 12 -9.20 3.08 -8.62
CA VAL A 12 -7.90 3.41 -9.22
C VAL A 12 -6.81 3.09 -8.19
N ARG A 13 -5.81 2.31 -8.62
CA ARG A 13 -4.65 1.93 -7.80
C ARG A 13 -3.37 2.34 -8.51
N THR A 14 -2.44 2.93 -7.78
CA THR A 14 -1.16 3.39 -8.32
C THR A 14 -0.06 3.21 -7.28
N LEU A 15 1.18 3.12 -7.74
CA LEU A 15 2.37 2.98 -6.88
C LEU A 15 3.13 4.31 -6.68
N LYS A 16 2.60 5.42 -7.20
CA LYS A 16 3.25 6.74 -7.14
C LYS A 16 2.21 7.85 -7.03
N LYS A 17 2.45 8.82 -6.15
CA LYS A 17 1.50 9.92 -5.86
C LYS A 17 1.17 10.75 -7.10
N GLU A 18 2.17 11.03 -7.94
CA GLU A 18 1.99 11.77 -9.19
C GLU A 18 1.17 10.99 -10.22
N ILE A 19 1.24 9.66 -10.20
CA ILE A 19 0.44 8.81 -11.08
C ILE A 19 -1.01 8.77 -10.60
N ALA A 20 -1.28 8.75 -9.30
CA ALA A 20 -2.65 8.87 -8.75
C ALA A 20 -3.33 10.16 -9.23
N ARG A 21 -2.64 11.30 -9.10
CA ARG A 21 -3.14 12.60 -9.57
C ARG A 21 -3.38 12.61 -11.09
N LYS A 22 -2.44 12.04 -11.85
CA LYS A 22 -2.57 11.95 -13.31
C LYS A 22 -3.74 11.05 -13.71
N ALA A 23 -3.98 9.95 -12.99
CA ALA A 23 -5.09 9.06 -13.27
C ALA A 23 -6.43 9.79 -13.09
N GLU A 24 -6.63 10.52 -12.00
CA GLU A 24 -7.85 11.33 -11.81
C GLU A 24 -8.05 12.33 -12.95
N GLN A 25 -7.01 13.10 -13.29
CA GLN A 25 -7.07 14.08 -14.37
C GLN A 25 -7.45 13.43 -15.71
N ARG A 26 -6.90 12.25 -16.00
CA ARG A 26 -7.19 11.50 -17.23
C ARG A 26 -8.59 10.94 -17.25
N VAL A 27 -9.10 10.41 -16.14
CA VAL A 27 -10.48 9.92 -16.03
C VAL A 27 -11.45 11.05 -16.34
N ARG A 28 -11.29 12.22 -15.69
CA ARG A 28 -12.16 13.38 -15.91
C ARG A 28 -12.14 13.85 -17.37
N ALA A 29 -10.94 14.01 -17.95
CA ALA A 29 -10.81 14.45 -19.35
C ALA A 29 -11.41 13.46 -20.36
N ILE A 30 -11.29 12.15 -20.11
CA ILE A 30 -11.89 11.12 -20.96
C ILE A 30 -13.42 11.17 -20.87
N CYS A 31 -13.97 11.25 -19.66
CA CYS A 31 -15.42 11.35 -19.45
C CYS A 31 -16.01 12.59 -20.12
N GLU A 32 -15.35 13.75 -20.01
CA GLU A 32 -15.76 14.97 -20.69
C GLU A 32 -15.78 14.81 -22.22
N GLY A 33 -14.70 14.27 -22.79
CA GLY A 33 -14.60 14.05 -24.24
C GLY A 33 -15.60 13.04 -24.78
N VAL A 34 -15.83 11.94 -24.06
CA VAL A 34 -16.83 10.92 -24.43
C VAL A 34 -18.24 11.49 -24.32
N GLY A 35 -18.56 12.22 -23.24
CA GLY A 35 -19.85 12.89 -23.09
C GLY A 35 -20.14 13.83 -24.26
N ALA A 36 -19.20 14.71 -24.58
CA ALA A 36 -19.33 15.64 -25.70
C ALA A 36 -19.50 14.92 -27.05
N ALA A 37 -18.77 13.84 -27.30
CA ALA A 37 -18.83 13.11 -28.56
C ALA A 37 -20.17 12.41 -28.82
N PHE A 38 -20.86 11.98 -27.75
CA PHE A 38 -22.13 11.25 -27.83
C PHE A 38 -23.35 12.11 -27.45
N GLY A 39 -23.17 13.41 -27.18
CA GLY A 39 -24.26 14.29 -26.76
C GLY A 39 -24.84 13.92 -25.39
N ALA A 40 -24.00 13.39 -24.49
CA ALA A 40 -24.38 12.97 -23.14
C ALA A 40 -23.63 13.79 -22.08
N THR A 41 -24.20 13.87 -20.88
CA THR A 41 -23.51 14.40 -19.69
C THR A 41 -22.93 13.23 -18.89
N ILE A 42 -21.64 13.28 -18.57
CA ILE A 42 -20.98 12.30 -17.69
C ILE A 42 -20.45 13.03 -16.46
N GLU A 43 -21.02 12.73 -15.30
CA GLU A 43 -20.57 13.25 -14.02
C GLU A 43 -19.56 12.29 -13.39
N VAL A 44 -18.44 12.83 -12.88
CA VAL A 44 -17.37 12.04 -12.26
C VAL A 44 -17.26 12.38 -10.78
N ASP A 45 -17.83 11.54 -9.91
CA ASP A 45 -17.54 11.50 -8.48
C ASP A 45 -16.24 10.71 -8.26
N TYR A 46 -15.15 11.42 -7.97
CA TYR A 46 -13.84 10.81 -7.72
C TYR A 46 -13.44 11.07 -6.26
N LYS A 47 -13.37 10.00 -5.47
CA LYS A 47 -12.93 10.06 -4.08
C LYS A 47 -11.53 9.49 -3.97
N ALA A 48 -10.56 10.37 -3.74
CA ALA A 48 -9.21 9.93 -3.39
C ALA A 48 -9.29 9.18 -2.05
N ASN A 49 -8.91 7.90 -2.09
CA ASN A 49 -8.85 7.05 -0.91
C ASN A 49 -7.39 6.98 -0.41
N TYR A 50 -6.99 5.89 0.24
CA TYR A 50 -5.66 5.68 0.80
C TYR A 50 -4.54 6.20 -0.14
N PRO A 51 -3.64 7.07 0.36
CA PRO A 51 -2.43 7.44 -0.35
C PRO A 51 -1.56 6.21 -0.67
N VAL A 52 -0.55 6.42 -1.50
CA VAL A 52 0.47 5.40 -1.71
C VAL A 52 1.24 5.18 -0.41
N THR A 53 1.23 3.95 0.11
CA THR A 53 2.12 3.52 1.21
C THR A 53 3.55 3.57 0.73
N PHE A 54 4.25 4.65 1.07
CA PHE A 54 5.61 4.92 0.60
C PHE A 54 6.56 4.99 1.79
N ASN A 55 7.40 3.97 1.94
CA ASN A 55 8.42 3.98 2.98
C ASN A 55 9.52 5.00 2.66
N HIS A 56 9.99 5.68 3.70
CA HIS A 56 11.07 6.63 3.58
C HIS A 56 12.41 5.87 3.53
N PRO A 57 13.37 6.25 2.66
CA PRO A 57 14.56 5.45 2.42
C PRO A 57 15.40 5.19 3.67
N GLU A 58 15.63 6.20 4.51
CA GLU A 58 16.46 6.11 5.71
C GLU A 58 15.83 5.18 6.74
N GLU A 59 14.54 5.34 6.99
CA GLU A 59 13.76 4.53 7.92
C GLU A 59 13.60 3.10 7.41
N THR A 60 13.56 2.89 6.09
CA THR A 60 13.54 1.54 5.49
C THR A 60 14.87 0.83 5.73
N VAL A 61 16.00 1.51 5.52
CA VAL A 61 17.33 0.95 5.80
C VAL A 61 17.44 0.60 7.28
N PHE A 62 17.10 1.54 8.16
CA PHE A 62 17.12 1.33 9.61
C PHE A 62 16.26 0.14 10.05
N ALA A 63 14.98 0.10 9.61
CA ALA A 63 14.07 -0.99 9.94
C ALA A 63 14.58 -2.35 9.42
N SER A 64 15.15 -2.38 8.21
CA SER A 64 15.67 -3.63 7.63
C SER A 64 16.98 -4.09 8.27
N ASP A 65 17.84 -3.18 8.74
CA ASP A 65 19.03 -3.52 9.51
C ASP A 65 18.66 -4.15 10.85
N VAL A 66 17.71 -3.55 11.57
CA VAL A 66 17.19 -4.13 12.81
C VAL A 66 16.55 -5.50 12.57
N ALA A 67 15.79 -5.66 11.49
CA ALA A 67 15.23 -6.96 11.12
C ALA A 67 16.34 -8.00 10.84
N ALA A 68 17.46 -7.59 10.24
CA ALA A 68 18.58 -8.47 9.94
C ALA A 68 19.34 -8.91 11.20
N GLU A 69 19.40 -8.09 12.25
CA GLU A 69 19.94 -8.51 13.55
C GLU A 69 19.12 -9.63 14.20
N ILE A 70 17.82 -9.69 13.92
CA ILE A 70 16.90 -10.69 14.51
C ILE A 70 16.82 -11.94 13.65
N ALA A 71 16.54 -11.80 12.35
CA ALA A 71 16.28 -12.91 11.45
C ALA A 71 17.53 -13.40 10.68
N GLY A 72 18.62 -12.62 10.72
CA GLY A 72 19.80 -12.81 9.88
C GLY A 72 19.64 -12.17 8.49
N GLU A 73 20.73 -11.61 7.94
CA GLU A 73 20.72 -10.88 6.66
C GLU A 73 20.15 -11.73 5.50
N ALA A 74 20.42 -13.04 5.49
CA ALA A 74 19.92 -13.95 4.47
C ALA A 74 18.39 -14.11 4.47
N GLN A 75 17.70 -13.72 5.56
CA GLN A 75 16.24 -13.81 5.71
C GLN A 75 15.54 -12.46 5.48
N VAL A 76 16.29 -11.38 5.18
CA VAL A 76 15.72 -10.05 4.96
C VAL A 76 15.73 -9.69 3.48
N HIS A 77 14.55 -9.58 2.89
CA HIS A 77 14.38 -9.15 1.51
C HIS A 77 14.19 -7.63 1.43
N ARG A 78 15.26 -6.89 1.14
CA ARG A 78 15.24 -5.41 1.08
C ARG A 78 14.67 -4.84 -0.21
N ALA A 79 14.53 -5.66 -1.25
CA ALA A 79 14.11 -5.25 -2.60
C ALA A 79 12.80 -5.93 -3.03
N ILE A 80 11.81 -5.97 -2.14
CA ILE A 80 10.49 -6.50 -2.50
C ILE A 80 9.85 -5.65 -3.59
N GLN A 81 9.12 -6.31 -4.50
CA GLN A 81 8.30 -5.58 -5.46
C GLN A 81 7.15 -4.88 -4.73
N PRO A 82 6.79 -3.64 -5.11
CA PRO A 82 5.62 -2.99 -4.54
C PRO A 82 4.34 -3.80 -4.82
N VAL A 83 3.46 -3.84 -3.83
CA VAL A 83 2.17 -4.50 -3.94
C VAL A 83 1.07 -3.48 -4.22
N MET A 84 0.02 -3.90 -4.92
CA MET A 84 -1.14 -3.04 -5.23
C MET A 84 -2.18 -3.01 -4.11
N GLY A 85 -1.91 -3.63 -2.96
CA GLY A 85 -2.77 -3.54 -1.77
C GLY A 85 -2.95 -2.08 -1.31
N GLY A 86 -4.10 -1.77 -0.71
CA GLY A 86 -4.31 -0.48 -0.04
C GLY A 86 -4.07 -0.66 1.45
N GLU A 87 -3.30 0.22 2.08
CA GLU A 87 -2.90 0.14 3.48
C GLU A 87 -3.02 1.54 4.12
N ASP A 88 -3.75 1.67 5.23
CA ASP A 88 -4.07 2.96 5.83
C ASP A 88 -2.91 3.56 6.64
N PHE A 89 -1.89 2.74 6.96
CA PHE A 89 -0.59 3.22 7.45
C PHE A 89 0.06 4.24 6.50
N SER A 90 -0.35 4.28 5.22
CA SER A 90 0.00 5.33 4.27
C SER A 90 -0.24 6.75 4.82
N TYR A 91 -1.31 6.98 5.60
CA TYR A 91 -1.57 8.28 6.22
C TYR A 91 -0.53 8.64 7.27
N MET A 92 -0.06 7.66 8.05
CA MET A 92 1.00 7.87 9.04
C MET A 92 2.32 8.24 8.36
N LEU A 93 2.62 7.58 7.22
CA LEU A 93 3.78 7.88 6.40
C LEU A 93 3.69 9.25 5.72
N GLU A 94 2.50 9.79 5.41
CA GLU A 94 2.40 11.18 4.94
C GLU A 94 2.71 12.19 6.05
N ALA A 95 2.41 11.85 7.30
CA ALA A 95 2.60 12.74 8.44
C ALA A 95 4.05 12.72 8.96
N ARG A 96 4.72 11.57 8.91
CA ARG A 96 6.06 11.36 9.49
C ARG A 96 6.91 10.40 8.67
N PRO A 97 8.24 10.61 8.61
CA PRO A 97 9.16 9.61 8.10
C PRO A 97 9.01 8.28 8.85
N GLY A 98 9.03 7.18 8.10
CA GLY A 98 8.77 5.85 8.64
C GLY A 98 8.86 4.76 7.59
N ALA A 99 8.76 3.51 8.06
CA ALA A 99 8.75 2.32 7.23
C ALA A 99 7.68 1.32 7.71
N PHE A 100 6.92 0.80 6.76
CA PHE A 100 6.02 -0.32 6.88
C PHE A 100 6.68 -1.55 6.24
N ILE A 101 6.99 -2.57 7.05
CA ILE A 101 7.67 -3.78 6.58
C ILE A 101 6.76 -5.00 6.74
N PHE A 102 7.00 -6.02 5.92
CA PHE A 102 6.30 -7.31 6.05
C PHE A 102 7.09 -8.28 6.91
N ILE A 103 6.38 -9.09 7.68
CA ILE A 103 6.91 -10.30 8.30
C ILE A 103 6.53 -11.50 7.42
N GLY A 104 7.47 -12.42 7.18
CA GLY A 104 7.19 -13.65 6.44
C GLY A 104 6.29 -14.56 7.28
N ASN A 105 5.22 -15.10 6.69
CA ASN A 105 4.25 -15.97 7.38
C ASN A 105 4.35 -17.45 6.95
N GLY A 106 5.44 -17.85 6.28
CA GLY A 106 5.63 -19.23 5.80
C GLY A 106 4.81 -19.58 4.56
N ASP A 107 4.76 -20.88 4.25
CA ASP A 107 4.05 -21.44 3.09
C ASP A 107 2.57 -21.70 3.44
N THR A 108 1.77 -20.65 3.32
CA THR A 108 0.34 -20.62 3.65
C THR A 108 -0.42 -19.79 2.62
N ALA A 109 -1.75 -19.88 2.63
CA ALA A 109 -2.55 -19.07 1.73
C ALA A 109 -2.34 -17.57 1.97
N GLY A 110 -2.57 -16.75 0.95
CA GLY A 110 -2.47 -15.29 1.10
C GLY A 110 -3.56 -14.70 1.99
N LEU A 111 -3.36 -13.45 2.43
CA LEU A 111 -4.35 -12.69 3.19
C LEU A 111 -5.73 -12.70 2.51
N HIS A 112 -6.80 -12.72 3.31
CA HIS A 112 -8.20 -12.82 2.89
C HIS A 112 -8.63 -14.16 2.27
N ASN A 113 -7.76 -15.18 2.26
CA ASN A 113 -8.15 -16.53 1.88
C ASN A 113 -8.70 -17.29 3.12
N PRO A 114 -9.83 -18.04 3.03
CA PRO A 114 -10.32 -18.86 4.13
C PRO A 114 -9.36 -19.95 4.62
N ALA A 115 -8.42 -20.36 3.78
CA ALA A 115 -7.35 -21.31 4.12
C ALA A 115 -6.09 -20.61 4.67
N TYR A 116 -6.14 -19.29 4.92
CA TYR A 116 -5.05 -18.58 5.58
C TYR A 116 -4.82 -19.16 6.97
N ASP A 117 -3.60 -19.63 7.20
CA ASP A 117 -3.13 -20.10 8.48
C ASP A 117 -1.94 -19.23 8.91
N PHE A 118 -2.00 -18.72 10.14
CA PHE A 118 -0.93 -17.87 10.68
C PHE A 118 0.18 -18.76 11.22
N ASN A 119 1.44 -18.44 10.90
CA ASN A 119 2.56 -19.21 11.41
C ASN A 119 2.97 -18.70 12.79
N ASP A 120 2.52 -19.35 13.87
CA ASP A 120 2.85 -18.96 15.25
C ASP A 120 4.36 -18.87 15.54
N GLU A 121 5.22 -19.58 14.80
CA GLU A 121 6.68 -19.52 14.95
C GLU A 121 7.27 -18.14 14.60
N VAL A 122 6.50 -17.28 13.92
CA VAL A 122 6.92 -15.91 13.56
C VAL A 122 6.70 -14.90 14.69
N ILE A 123 5.89 -15.25 15.69
CA ILE A 123 5.59 -14.39 16.85
C ILE A 123 6.87 -13.96 17.57
N PRO A 124 7.78 -14.86 18.00
CA PRO A 124 9.01 -14.44 18.69
C PRO A 124 9.90 -13.54 17.82
N HIS A 125 9.91 -13.73 16.50
CA HIS A 125 10.65 -12.85 15.58
C HIS A 125 10.04 -11.45 15.54
N GLY A 126 8.73 -11.35 15.36
CA GLY A 126 8.01 -10.06 15.32
C GLY A 126 8.13 -9.29 16.64
N MET A 127 8.01 -9.97 17.78
CA MET A 127 8.20 -9.36 19.09
C MET A 127 9.63 -8.86 19.28
N SER A 128 10.63 -9.69 18.97
CA SER A 128 12.05 -9.33 19.11
C SER A 128 12.41 -8.15 18.21
N TYR A 129 11.88 -8.12 16.99
CA TYR A 129 12.03 -7.01 16.06
C TYR A 129 11.53 -5.69 16.65
N TRP A 130 10.28 -5.64 17.15
CA TRP A 130 9.72 -4.39 17.69
C TRP A 130 10.43 -3.91 18.95
N VAL A 131 10.81 -4.83 19.85
CA VAL A 131 11.60 -4.48 21.05
C VAL A 131 12.94 -3.87 20.63
N LYS A 132 13.68 -4.56 19.78
CA LYS A 132 14.99 -4.10 19.32
C LYS A 132 14.91 -2.79 18.54
N LEU A 133 13.88 -2.61 17.70
CA LEU A 133 13.65 -1.39 16.95
C LEU A 133 13.46 -0.20 17.90
N ALA A 134 12.60 -0.36 18.92
CA ALA A 134 12.35 0.69 19.91
C ALA A 134 13.61 0.98 20.74
N GLU A 135 14.32 -0.04 21.23
CA GLU A 135 15.56 0.13 21.98
C GLU A 135 16.63 0.84 21.15
N THR A 136 16.79 0.48 19.88
CA THR A 136 17.81 1.07 19.01
C THR A 136 17.45 2.50 18.63
N ALA A 137 16.18 2.79 18.37
CA ALA A 137 15.71 4.13 17.99
C ALA A 137 15.69 5.11 19.16
N LEU A 138 15.53 4.62 20.40
CA LEU A 138 15.41 5.43 21.61
C LEU A 138 16.63 5.35 22.54
N ALA A 139 17.67 4.61 22.16
CA ALA A 139 18.92 4.55 22.91
C ALA A 139 19.51 5.95 23.05
N ALA A 140 19.72 6.37 24.30
CA ALA A 140 20.35 7.63 24.68
C ALA A 140 21.88 7.58 24.52
#